data_AF-A0A0C9VI19-F1
#
_entry.id   AF-A0A0C9VI19-F1
#
_cell.length_a   1.000
_cell.length_b   1.000
_cell.length_c   1.000
_cell.angle_alpha   90.00
_cell.angle_beta   90.00
_cell.angle_gamma   90.00
#
_symmetry.space_group_name_H-M   'P 1'
#
loop_
_entity.id
_entity.type
_entity.pdbx_description
1 polymer ?
#
loop_
_entity_poly.entity_id
_entity_poly.type
_entity_poly.pdbx_seq_one_letter_code
_entity_poly.pdbx_strand_id
1 'polypeptide(L)'
;MRTQRNQHVYDVWQAQLTTLVEGYLAWKHGPHHKTVYAVGDHTFTISVVGIFGESLWLSTFCQPNEPALSPAWLHSMDGNQSAKRLNGSGSVDFHVFSSNYFIPEMQVEQFKDNVRDQPSKQAKEQAAVCTSNWTAAKAVEEDVVQVFEQTGIFILACQHGFVECIAEMKHSGELYVLEICGKDQAISHDIRCSSKITITDSLIGTRAKELNLDVVVNAFHGFTHNCLCQLENHPLYKHGYGNEDLETCEQIFSSSNSTASLICHASHFHWKQFLDLHFDQWDIDKYLELTLHIICNNSVELEKFNTSHSIADHDFETWHQEELQYLQTCESESDSTTTAVKYVESLEKL
;
A
#
# COMPACT_ATOMS: atom_id res chain seq x y z
N MET A 1 21.92 -5.24 -21.87
CA MET A 1 20.55 -5.60 -22.27
C MET A 1 19.47 -4.92 -21.41
N ARG A 2 19.50 -5.01 -20.06
CA ARG A 2 18.51 -4.35 -19.16
C ARG A 2 18.46 -2.82 -19.32
N THR A 3 19.62 -2.15 -19.38
CA THR A 3 19.71 -0.69 -19.59
C THR A 3 19.10 -0.23 -20.91
N GLN A 4 19.35 -0.96 -22.01
CA GLN A 4 18.72 -0.68 -23.31
C GLN A 4 17.21 -0.93 -23.29
N ARG A 5 16.76 -1.93 -22.51
CA ARG A 5 15.34 -2.24 -22.34
C ARG A 5 14.62 -1.17 -21.53
N ASN A 6 15.22 -0.70 -20.43
CA ASN A 6 14.70 0.38 -19.61
C ASN A 6 14.70 1.71 -20.37
N GLN A 7 15.76 2.00 -21.12
CA GLN A 7 15.80 3.18 -21.99
C GLN A 7 14.71 3.11 -23.07
N HIS A 8 14.53 1.95 -23.70
CA HIS A 8 13.47 1.77 -24.69
C HIS A 8 12.06 1.90 -24.08
N VAL A 9 11.82 1.33 -22.90
CA VAL A 9 10.55 1.49 -22.18
C VAL A 9 10.32 2.95 -21.81
N TYR A 10 11.36 3.65 -21.33
CA TYR A 10 11.31 5.08 -21.01
C TYR A 10 11.03 5.93 -22.25
N ASP A 11 11.70 5.68 -23.38
CA ASP A 11 11.49 6.41 -24.64
C ASP A 11 10.07 6.17 -25.20
N VAL A 12 9.56 4.94 -25.08
CA VAL A 12 8.18 4.59 -25.47
C VAL A 12 7.17 5.26 -24.54
N TRP A 13 7.40 5.22 -23.23
CA TRP A 13 6.55 5.88 -22.25
C TRP A 13 6.55 7.39 -22.44
N GLN A 14 7.70 8.03 -22.62
CA GLN A 14 7.80 9.47 -22.89
C GLN A 14 7.05 9.88 -24.15
N ALA A 15 7.13 9.07 -25.22
CA ALA A 15 6.38 9.33 -26.45
C ALA A 15 4.86 9.18 -26.26
N GLN A 16 4.41 8.35 -25.32
CA GLN A 16 3.00 8.06 -25.07
C GLN A 16 2.41 8.86 -23.90
N LEU A 17 3.25 9.40 -23.00
CA LEU A 17 2.84 10.08 -21.77
C LEU A 17 1.97 11.28 -22.10
N THR A 18 2.40 12.09 -23.06
CA THR A 18 1.65 13.25 -23.54
C THR A 18 0.28 12.83 -24.06
N THR A 19 0.19 11.75 -24.86
CA THR A 19 -1.07 11.24 -25.39
C THR A 19 -1.97 10.62 -24.32
N LEU A 20 -1.40 9.96 -23.32
CA LEU A 20 -2.14 9.39 -22.18
C LEU A 20 -2.68 10.48 -21.26
N VAL A 21 -1.86 11.49 -20.95
CA VAL A 21 -2.25 12.66 -20.17
C VAL A 21 -3.31 13.47 -20.93
N GLU A 22 -3.12 13.72 -22.23
CA GLU A 22 -4.12 14.37 -23.08
C GLU A 22 -5.41 13.53 -23.18
N GLY A 23 -5.30 12.21 -23.29
CA GLY A 23 -6.44 11.28 -23.33
C GLY A 23 -7.22 11.25 -22.01
N TYR A 24 -6.53 11.20 -20.88
CA TYR A 24 -7.12 11.27 -19.54
C TYR A 24 -7.78 12.63 -19.30
N LEU A 25 -7.10 13.74 -19.64
CA LEU A 25 -7.65 15.08 -19.52
C LEU A 25 -8.82 15.32 -20.49
N ALA A 26 -8.79 14.75 -21.70
CA ALA A 26 -9.91 14.82 -22.65
C ALA A 26 -11.11 13.98 -22.18
N TRP A 27 -10.87 12.79 -21.64
CA TRP A 27 -11.89 11.94 -21.03
C TRP A 27 -12.53 12.61 -19.81
N LYS A 28 -11.71 13.25 -18.97
CA LYS A 28 -12.15 13.89 -17.73
C LYS A 28 -12.76 15.29 -17.94
N HIS A 29 -12.32 16.04 -18.96
CA HIS A 29 -12.59 17.48 -19.07
C HIS A 29 -12.92 18.04 -20.48
N GLY A 30 -13.23 17.24 -21.51
CA GLY A 30 -13.51 17.81 -22.84
C GLY A 30 -14.87 18.53 -22.97
N PRO A 31 -15.03 19.66 -23.73
CA PRO A 31 -14.09 20.27 -24.69
C PRO A 31 -13.79 21.80 -24.50
N HIS A 32 -12.50 22.21 -24.50
CA HIS A 32 -11.85 23.14 -25.46
C HIS A 32 -10.42 23.61 -25.03
N HIS A 33 -9.44 23.32 -25.90
CA HIS A 33 -8.19 24.04 -26.28
C HIS A 33 -6.94 24.29 -25.36
N LYS A 34 -5.81 23.70 -25.84
CA LYS A 34 -4.44 24.21 -26.19
C LYS A 34 -3.44 24.75 -25.12
N THR A 35 -2.44 23.90 -24.84
CA THR A 35 -0.97 24.06 -24.66
C THR A 35 -0.30 25.42 -24.36
N VAL A 36 0.62 25.44 -23.36
CA VAL A 36 2.02 25.98 -23.40
C VAL A 36 2.85 25.34 -22.26
N TYR A 37 4.04 24.80 -22.57
CA TYR A 37 5.05 24.28 -21.63
C TYR A 37 5.96 25.38 -21.06
N ALA A 38 6.38 25.25 -19.80
CA ALA A 38 7.60 25.87 -19.26
C ALA A 38 8.29 24.89 -18.31
N VAL A 39 9.53 24.50 -18.64
CA VAL A 39 10.39 23.64 -17.83
C VAL A 39 11.18 24.53 -16.86
N GLY A 40 10.99 24.31 -15.56
CA GLY A 40 11.85 24.88 -14.52
C GLY A 40 12.77 23.79 -13.98
N ASP A 41 14.08 23.96 -14.13
CA ASP A 41 15.08 23.08 -13.52
C ASP A 41 15.11 23.34 -12.01
N HIS A 42 14.72 22.33 -11.21
CA HIS A 42 15.00 22.28 -9.78
C HIS A 42 16.07 21.24 -9.52
N THR A 43 17.22 21.69 -9.00
CA THR A 43 18.32 20.82 -8.59
C THR A 43 18.27 20.64 -7.07
N PHE A 44 18.17 19.39 -6.61
CA PHE A 44 18.29 19.04 -5.20
C PHE A 44 19.54 18.18 -5.00
N THR A 45 20.28 18.45 -3.92
CA THR A 45 21.51 17.72 -3.56
C THR A 45 21.20 16.77 -2.42
N ILE A 46 21.12 15.47 -2.71
CA ILE A 46 21.06 14.40 -1.70
C ILE A 46 22.50 14.15 -1.26
N SER A 47 22.82 14.41 0.01
CA SER A 47 24.20 14.32 0.52
C SER A 47 24.50 12.98 1.19
N VAL A 48 23.56 12.35 1.89
CA VAL A 48 23.63 10.98 2.43
C VAL A 48 22.20 10.48 2.69
N VAL A 49 21.86 9.27 2.23
CA VAL A 49 20.72 8.49 2.76
C VAL A 49 21.34 7.28 3.46
N GLY A 50 21.40 7.33 4.79
CA GLY A 50 21.92 6.24 5.60
C GLY A 50 20.82 5.23 5.88
N ILE A 51 20.96 4.02 5.35
CA ILE A 51 20.16 2.87 5.78
C ILE A 51 21.13 1.98 6.55
N PHE A 52 20.75 1.61 7.78
CA PHE A 52 21.47 0.76 8.74
C PHE A 52 22.53 1.43 9.63
N GLY A 53 22.08 1.88 10.81
CA GLY A 53 22.88 1.88 12.05
C GLY A 53 22.32 0.80 13.00
N GLU A 54 23.11 0.32 13.96
CA GLU A 54 22.82 -0.79 14.90
C GLU A 54 21.59 -0.60 15.84
N SER A 55 20.72 0.37 15.53
CA SER A 55 19.47 0.62 16.18
C SER A 55 18.39 0.74 15.12
N LEU A 56 17.33 -0.06 15.21
CA LEU A 56 16.17 -0.16 14.29
C LEU A 56 15.36 1.14 14.08
N TRP A 57 15.91 2.29 14.47
CA TRP A 57 15.35 3.61 14.26
C TRP A 57 15.98 4.22 13.01
N LEU A 58 15.24 4.19 11.89
CA LEU A 58 15.52 5.02 10.72
C LEU A 58 15.73 6.46 11.22
N SER A 59 16.97 6.93 11.17
CA SER A 59 17.34 8.25 11.66
C SER A 59 16.90 9.29 10.63
N THR A 60 15.80 9.98 10.89
CA THR A 60 15.37 11.09 10.03
C THR A 60 16.38 12.23 10.14
N PHE A 61 17.03 12.55 9.02
CA PHE A 61 17.78 13.79 8.90
C PHE A 61 16.81 14.90 8.50
N CYS A 62 16.39 15.73 9.46
CA CYS A 62 15.57 16.91 9.17
C CYS A 62 16.48 18.13 9.02
N GLN A 63 16.21 18.96 8.00
CA GLN A 63 16.91 20.23 7.90
C GLN A 63 16.50 21.18 9.04
N PRO A 64 17.39 22.08 9.49
CA PRO A 64 17.02 23.11 10.45
C PRO A 64 15.86 23.97 9.89
N ASN A 65 14.72 23.98 10.60
CA ASN A 65 13.45 24.64 10.23
C ASN A 65 12.58 23.94 9.18
N GLU A 66 12.84 22.67 8.87
CA GLU A 66 11.92 21.89 8.04
C GLU A 66 10.59 21.67 8.79
N PRO A 67 9.43 21.95 8.17
CA PRO A 67 8.14 21.67 8.79
C PRO A 67 7.99 20.16 9.01
N ALA A 68 7.39 19.77 10.13
CA ALA A 68 7.10 18.37 10.39
C ALA A 68 6.12 17.82 9.34
N LEU A 69 6.47 16.68 8.75
CA LEU A 69 5.58 15.95 7.86
C LEU A 69 4.49 15.24 8.66
N SER A 70 3.30 15.14 8.08
CA SER A 70 2.15 14.44 8.66
C SER A 70 1.41 13.72 7.55
N PRO A 71 1.57 12.40 7.38
CA PRO A 71 2.39 11.51 8.21
C PRO A 71 3.90 11.76 8.10
N ALA A 72 4.66 11.41 9.14
CA ALA A 72 6.11 11.53 9.20
C ALA A 72 6.82 10.55 8.27
N TRP A 73 6.18 9.41 7.98
CA TRP A 73 6.65 8.39 7.05
C TRP A 73 5.47 7.58 6.50
N LEU A 74 5.56 7.18 5.24
CA LEU A 74 4.58 6.34 4.57
C LEU A 74 5.16 4.94 4.32
N HIS A 75 4.41 3.93 4.75
CA HIS A 75 4.73 2.52 4.58
C HIS A 75 3.61 1.81 3.81
N SER A 76 3.96 0.72 3.16
CA SER A 76 3.02 -0.25 2.61
C SER A 76 3.30 -1.62 3.21
N MET A 77 2.26 -2.35 3.59
CA MET A 77 2.39 -3.74 4.00
C MET A 77 1.39 -4.62 3.27
N ASP A 78 1.81 -5.84 2.96
CA ASP A 78 0.93 -6.87 2.40
C ASP A 78 1.58 -8.26 2.47
N GLY A 79 0.80 -9.30 2.23
CA GLY A 79 1.19 -10.70 2.21
C GLY A 79 1.26 -11.29 0.80
N ASN A 80 2.40 -11.89 0.44
CA ASN A 80 2.58 -12.61 -0.82
C ASN A 80 2.68 -14.12 -0.59
N GLN A 81 1.73 -14.85 -1.16
CA GLN A 81 1.68 -16.30 -1.11
C GLN A 81 2.56 -17.00 -2.15
N SER A 82 3.28 -16.29 -3.02
CA SER A 82 4.13 -16.94 -4.02
C SER A 82 5.43 -17.51 -3.41
N ALA A 83 5.85 -16.98 -2.27
CA ALA A 83 7.07 -17.40 -1.57
C ALA A 83 6.88 -18.67 -0.72
N LYS A 84 6.15 -19.66 -1.23
CA LYS A 84 5.85 -20.89 -0.49
C LYS A 84 7.09 -21.77 -0.30
N ARG A 85 7.11 -22.57 0.76
CA ARG A 85 8.07 -23.64 0.97
C ARG A 85 7.38 -24.92 1.39
N LEU A 86 7.65 -26.03 0.70
CA LEU A 86 7.07 -27.32 1.03
C LEU A 86 7.54 -27.83 2.39
N ASN A 87 6.60 -28.40 3.12
CA ASN A 87 6.85 -29.04 4.41
C ASN A 87 7.84 -30.21 4.26
N GLY A 88 8.83 -30.28 5.16
CA GLY A 88 9.87 -31.30 5.15
C GLY A 88 11.01 -31.08 4.14
N SER A 89 10.96 -30.02 3.34
CA SER A 89 12.05 -29.66 2.42
C SER A 89 13.32 -29.31 3.19
N GLY A 90 14.42 -29.98 2.86
CA GLY A 90 15.71 -29.75 3.51
C GLY A 90 15.75 -30.14 4.99
N SER A 91 14.96 -31.14 5.42
CA SER A 91 14.91 -31.64 6.81
C SER A 91 16.25 -32.12 7.40
N VAL A 92 17.26 -32.34 6.55
CA VAL A 92 18.64 -32.70 6.96
C VAL A 92 19.57 -31.49 7.08
N ASP A 93 19.10 -30.30 6.73
CA ASP A 93 19.83 -29.05 6.81
C ASP A 93 19.52 -28.34 8.13
N PHE A 94 20.53 -28.27 9.00
CA PHE A 94 20.43 -27.66 10.32
C PHE A 94 20.99 -26.24 10.37
N HIS A 95 21.40 -25.67 9.23
CA HIS A 95 21.92 -24.31 9.19
C HIS A 95 20.80 -23.30 9.46
N VAL A 96 21.14 -22.24 10.18
CA VAL A 96 20.24 -21.11 10.45
C VAL A 96 20.78 -19.91 9.69
N PHE A 97 19.94 -19.32 8.85
CA PHE A 97 20.29 -18.11 8.11
C PHE A 97 19.94 -16.87 8.95
N SER A 98 20.92 -15.99 9.16
CA SER A 98 20.73 -14.70 9.81
C SER A 98 20.54 -13.64 8.74
N SER A 99 19.43 -12.90 8.83
CA SER A 99 19.08 -11.83 7.91
C SER A 99 18.74 -10.58 8.69
N ASN A 100 19.03 -9.41 8.11
CA ASN A 100 18.59 -8.13 8.64
C ASN A 100 17.14 -7.79 8.22
N TYR A 101 16.61 -8.47 7.19
CA TYR A 101 15.24 -8.30 6.72
C TYR A 101 14.25 -9.14 7.52
N PHE A 102 14.59 -10.39 7.81
CA PHE A 102 13.65 -11.32 8.43
C PHE A 102 13.48 -11.07 9.93
N ILE A 103 12.24 -10.87 10.33
CA ILE A 103 11.84 -10.82 11.73
C ILE A 103 12.03 -12.21 12.36
N PRO A 104 12.67 -12.32 13.54
CA PRO A 104 12.76 -13.57 14.28
C PRO A 104 11.39 -14.19 14.56
N GLU A 105 11.25 -15.50 14.30
CA GLU A 105 10.00 -16.23 14.49
C GLU A 105 9.41 -16.08 15.90
N MET A 106 10.26 -16.08 16.94
CA MET A 106 9.80 -15.92 18.32
C MET A 106 9.08 -14.59 18.57
N GLN A 107 9.42 -13.54 17.79
CA GLN A 107 8.79 -12.23 17.89
C GLN A 107 7.46 -12.19 17.13
N VAL A 108 7.29 -12.99 16.09
CA VAL A 108 6.02 -13.10 15.38
C VAL A 108 5.02 -13.97 16.16
N GLU A 109 5.48 -15.09 16.73
CA GLU A 109 4.62 -16.04 17.45
C GLU A 109 3.91 -15.45 18.68
N GLN A 110 4.46 -14.40 19.29
CA GLN A 110 3.79 -13.72 20.42
C GLN A 110 2.44 -13.09 20.01
N PHE A 111 2.17 -12.96 18.70
CA PHE A 111 0.95 -12.37 18.14
C PHE A 111 -0.09 -13.36 17.62
N LYS A 112 0.18 -14.66 17.71
CA LYS A 112 -0.65 -15.71 17.12
C LYS A 112 -2.12 -15.72 17.58
N ASP A 113 -2.38 -15.34 18.84
CA ASP A 113 -3.72 -15.34 19.45
C ASP A 113 -4.17 -13.94 19.92
N ASN A 114 -3.59 -12.87 19.37
CA ASN A 114 -3.72 -11.52 19.91
C ASN A 114 -4.96 -10.74 19.44
N VAL A 115 -5.95 -11.39 18.81
CA VAL A 115 -7.21 -10.75 18.42
C VAL A 115 -8.31 -11.17 19.40
N ARG A 116 -9.04 -10.21 19.99
CA ARG A 116 -10.18 -10.51 20.87
C ARG A 116 -11.29 -11.22 20.08
N ASP A 117 -11.88 -12.26 20.67
CA ASP A 117 -12.94 -13.08 20.06
C ASP A 117 -14.21 -12.31 19.63
N GLN A 118 -14.42 -11.07 20.09
CA GLN A 118 -15.65 -10.31 19.80
C GLN A 118 -15.39 -8.84 19.48
N PRO A 119 -15.22 -8.49 18.19
CA PRO A 119 -15.31 -7.12 17.73
C PRO A 119 -16.70 -6.52 17.95
N SER A 120 -16.78 -5.20 18.11
CA SER A 120 -18.05 -4.47 18.26
C SER A 120 -18.95 -4.64 17.02
N LYS A 121 -20.28 -4.62 17.24
CA LYS A 121 -21.29 -4.92 16.19
C LYS A 121 -21.21 -3.95 15.00
N GLN A 122 -20.99 -2.67 15.27
CA GLN A 122 -20.91 -1.61 14.26
C GLN A 122 -19.64 -1.74 13.40
N ALA A 123 -18.51 -2.09 14.01
CA ALA A 123 -17.27 -2.38 13.30
C ALA A 123 -17.43 -3.60 12.36
N LYS A 124 -18.07 -4.68 12.85
CA LYS A 124 -18.37 -5.86 12.03
C LYS A 124 -19.24 -5.55 10.83
N GLU A 125 -20.28 -4.74 11.00
CA GLU A 125 -21.19 -4.36 9.91
C GLU A 125 -20.45 -3.54 8.83
N GLN A 126 -19.63 -2.57 9.21
CA GLN A 126 -18.89 -1.74 8.25
C GLN A 126 -17.78 -2.50 7.52
N ALA A 127 -17.04 -3.37 8.21
CA ALA A 127 -16.10 -4.28 7.55
C ALA A 127 -16.83 -5.29 6.65
N ALA A 128 -17.94 -5.88 7.11
CA ALA A 128 -18.71 -6.85 6.32
C ALA A 128 -19.27 -6.25 5.02
N VAL A 129 -19.64 -4.97 5.00
CA VAL A 129 -20.11 -4.31 3.77
C VAL A 129 -19.00 -4.26 2.71
N CYS A 130 -17.75 -3.96 3.10
CA CYS A 130 -16.63 -4.03 2.16
C CYS A 130 -16.28 -5.49 1.86
N THR A 131 -15.94 -6.30 2.87
CA THR A 131 -15.37 -7.65 2.71
C THR A 131 -16.33 -8.67 2.10
N SER A 132 -17.65 -8.46 2.13
CA SER A 132 -18.63 -9.38 1.50
C SER A 132 -18.52 -9.44 -0.02
N ASN A 133 -18.01 -8.38 -0.66
CA ASN A 133 -17.74 -8.35 -2.10
C ASN A 133 -16.37 -8.93 -2.47
N TRP A 134 -15.56 -9.31 -1.48
CA TRP A 134 -14.23 -9.87 -1.70
C TRP A 134 -14.21 -11.36 -1.44
N THR A 135 -13.67 -12.09 -2.41
CA THR A 135 -13.10 -13.40 -2.14
C THR A 135 -11.59 -13.19 -2.13
N ALA A 136 -10.96 -13.20 -0.95
CA ALA A 136 -9.50 -13.32 -0.88
C ALA A 136 -9.09 -14.49 -1.78
N ALA A 137 -8.01 -14.36 -2.56
CA ALA A 137 -7.49 -15.45 -3.39
C ALA A 137 -7.48 -16.70 -2.52
N LYS A 138 -8.39 -17.64 -2.83
CA LYS A 138 -8.96 -18.63 -1.89
C LYS A 138 -8.01 -18.88 -0.73
N ALA A 139 -8.42 -18.55 0.50
CA ALA A 139 -7.84 -19.16 1.69
C ALA A 139 -7.76 -20.65 1.36
N VAL A 140 -6.55 -21.11 1.06
CA VAL A 140 -6.41 -22.36 0.34
C VAL A 140 -7.01 -23.40 1.28
N GLU A 141 -7.85 -24.30 0.77
CA GLU A 141 -8.48 -25.36 1.59
C GLU A 141 -7.44 -25.90 2.57
N GLU A 142 -7.79 -26.10 3.85
CA GLU A 142 -6.84 -26.46 4.92
C GLU A 142 -5.90 -27.62 4.51
N ASP A 143 -6.35 -28.51 3.62
CA ASP A 143 -5.58 -29.60 3.02
C ASP A 143 -4.37 -29.13 2.16
N VAL A 144 -4.40 -27.96 1.52
CA VAL A 144 -3.26 -27.39 0.78
C VAL A 144 -2.32 -26.62 1.72
N VAL A 145 -2.83 -26.06 2.82
CA VAL A 145 -2.00 -25.43 3.86
C VAL A 145 -1.11 -26.47 4.53
N GLN A 146 -1.54 -27.73 4.64
CA GLN A 146 -0.71 -28.82 5.20
C GLN A 146 0.51 -29.20 4.35
N VAL A 147 0.53 -28.83 3.07
CA VAL A 147 1.62 -29.17 2.13
C VAL A 147 2.81 -28.22 2.29
N PHE A 148 2.59 -27.01 2.80
CA PHE A 148 3.62 -25.97 2.92
C PHE A 148 3.90 -25.63 4.38
N GLU A 149 5.19 -25.51 4.74
CA GLU A 149 5.60 -25.04 6.08
C GLU A 149 5.61 -23.51 6.14
N GLN A 150 6.00 -22.84 5.05
CA GLN A 150 5.78 -21.41 4.83
C GLN A 150 4.77 -21.27 3.69
N THR A 151 3.67 -20.57 3.96
CA THR A 151 2.64 -20.29 2.96
C THR A 151 2.95 -19.03 2.13
N GLY A 152 3.96 -18.26 2.54
CA GLY A 152 4.36 -17.02 1.90
C GLY A 152 5.25 -16.14 2.78
N ILE A 153 5.33 -14.85 2.41
CA ILE A 153 5.98 -13.78 3.17
C ILE A 153 5.02 -12.60 3.35
N PHE A 154 5.12 -11.92 4.47
CA PHE A 154 4.45 -10.64 4.71
C PHE A 154 5.53 -9.56 4.83
N ILE A 155 5.42 -8.49 4.06
CA ILE A 155 6.48 -7.46 4.00
C ILE A 155 5.99 -6.11 4.52
N LEU A 156 6.94 -5.30 4.99
CA LEU A 156 6.80 -3.87 5.15
C LEU A 156 7.79 -3.19 4.21
N ALA A 157 7.33 -2.18 3.48
CA ALA A 157 8.18 -1.37 2.62
C ALA A 157 7.85 0.12 2.78
N CYS A 158 8.84 0.99 2.59
CA CYS A 158 8.59 2.43 2.54
C CYS A 158 8.08 2.87 1.17
N GLN A 159 7.53 4.10 1.08
CA GLN A 159 7.12 4.74 -0.19
C GLN A 159 8.18 4.74 -1.30
N HIS A 160 9.47 4.69 -0.93
CA HIS A 160 10.57 4.69 -1.90
C HIS A 160 10.88 3.30 -2.48
N GLY A 161 10.18 2.26 -2.04
CA GLY A 161 10.38 0.90 -2.51
C GLY A 161 11.34 0.05 -1.70
N PHE A 162 11.98 0.57 -0.65
CA PHE A 162 12.87 -0.25 0.18
C PHE A 162 12.09 -1.22 1.06
N VAL A 163 12.55 -2.46 1.13
CA VAL A 163 12.00 -3.46 2.05
C VAL A 163 12.57 -3.18 3.44
N GLU A 164 11.68 -2.92 4.41
CA GLU A 164 12.08 -2.60 5.78
C GLU A 164 12.12 -3.85 6.66
N CYS A 165 11.16 -4.76 6.47
CA CYS A 165 11.14 -6.03 7.18
C CYS A 165 10.29 -7.09 6.46
N ILE A 166 10.56 -8.35 6.79
CA ILE A 166 9.85 -9.52 6.26
C ILE A 166 9.46 -10.44 7.43
N ALA A 167 8.19 -10.80 7.51
CA ALA A 167 7.69 -11.84 8.38
C ALA A 167 7.39 -13.11 7.57
N GLU A 168 7.78 -14.28 8.09
CA GLU A 168 7.37 -15.56 7.51
C GLU A 168 5.88 -15.78 7.73
N MET A 169 5.13 -16.11 6.68
CA MET A 169 3.74 -16.55 6.82
C MET A 169 3.73 -18.03 7.19
N LYS A 170 3.76 -18.32 8.50
CA LYS A 170 3.40 -19.62 9.08
C LYS A 170 2.03 -19.56 9.77
N HIS A 171 1.78 -18.43 10.42
CA HIS A 171 0.54 -18.01 11.11
C HIS A 171 0.30 -16.50 10.84
N SER A 172 -0.64 -15.84 11.52
CA SER A 172 -0.96 -14.41 11.31
C SER A 172 0.22 -13.50 11.67
N GLY A 173 1.11 -13.23 10.70
CA GLY A 173 2.30 -12.38 10.84
C GLY A 173 2.01 -10.88 10.65
N GLU A 174 0.79 -10.53 10.25
CA GLU A 174 0.37 -9.16 9.90
C GLU A 174 0.48 -8.19 11.08
N LEU A 175 0.27 -8.68 12.30
CA LEU A 175 0.23 -7.84 13.50
C LEU A 175 1.62 -7.38 13.96
N TYR A 176 2.66 -8.22 13.85
CA TYR A 176 3.99 -7.85 14.36
C TYR A 176 4.59 -6.67 13.60
N VAL A 177 4.34 -6.60 12.29
CA VAL A 177 4.91 -5.58 11.41
C VAL A 177 4.56 -4.16 11.88
N LEU A 178 3.41 -4.00 12.53
CA LEU A 178 2.95 -2.72 13.09
C LEU A 178 3.74 -2.25 14.33
N GLU A 179 4.45 -3.14 15.02
CA GLU A 179 5.30 -2.76 16.16
C GLU A 179 6.58 -2.03 15.73
N ILE A 180 6.97 -2.16 14.47
CA ILE A 180 8.15 -1.51 13.89
C ILE A 180 7.84 -0.04 13.60
N CYS A 181 6.56 0.30 13.38
CA CYS A 181 6.15 1.66 13.11
C CYS A 181 6.45 2.59 14.31
N GLY A 182 6.99 3.76 13.99
CA GLY A 182 7.25 4.86 14.89
C GLY A 182 6.05 5.80 15.06
N LYS A 183 6.32 6.96 15.65
CA LYS A 183 5.32 7.99 15.92
C LYS A 183 4.92 8.73 14.62
N ASP A 184 3.64 9.03 14.49
CA ASP A 184 3.02 9.81 13.41
C ASP A 184 3.26 9.20 12.01
N GLN A 185 3.38 7.88 11.92
CA GLN A 185 3.57 7.16 10.65
C GLN A 185 2.23 6.69 10.05
N ALA A 186 2.25 6.38 8.76
CA ALA A 186 1.14 5.80 8.05
C ALA A 186 1.49 4.49 7.37
N ILE A 187 0.56 3.55 7.34
CA ILE A 187 0.73 2.24 6.70
C ILE A 187 -0.45 1.88 5.81
N SER A 188 -0.20 1.52 4.55
CA SER A 188 -1.24 1.02 3.66
C SER A 188 -1.46 -0.48 3.83
N HIS A 189 -2.71 -0.91 3.65
CA HIS A 189 -3.11 -2.30 3.56
C HIS A 189 -4.45 -2.43 2.80
N ASP A 190 -4.54 -3.38 1.87
CA ASP A 190 -5.70 -3.63 1.00
C ASP A 190 -7.04 -3.65 1.74
N ILE A 191 -7.04 -4.27 2.92
CA ILE A 191 -8.26 -4.52 3.70
C ILE A 191 -8.27 -3.68 4.97
N ARG A 192 -7.85 -2.41 4.90
CA ARG A 192 -7.84 -1.48 6.05
C ARG A 192 -9.14 -1.50 6.86
N CYS A 193 -10.31 -1.56 6.21
CA CYS A 193 -11.60 -1.55 6.91
C CYS A 193 -11.75 -2.72 7.90
N SER A 194 -11.18 -3.89 7.57
CA SER A 194 -11.08 -5.04 8.48
C SER A 194 -9.88 -4.89 9.42
N SER A 195 -8.71 -4.54 8.88
CA SER A 195 -7.47 -4.44 9.65
C SER A 195 -7.52 -3.39 10.77
N LYS A 196 -8.23 -2.27 10.57
CA LYS A 196 -8.44 -1.24 11.60
C LYS A 196 -9.17 -1.81 12.82
N ILE A 197 -10.10 -2.74 12.61
CA ILE A 197 -10.81 -3.44 13.66
C ILE A 197 -9.85 -4.38 14.38
N THR A 198 -9.13 -5.20 13.62
CA THR A 198 -8.12 -6.13 14.15
C THR A 198 -7.08 -5.39 14.99
N ILE A 199 -6.56 -4.27 14.51
CA ILE A 199 -5.59 -3.43 15.22
C ILE A 199 -6.21 -2.89 16.51
N THR A 200 -7.40 -2.29 16.43
CA THR A 200 -8.08 -1.71 17.60
C THR A 200 -8.37 -2.75 18.68
N ASP A 201 -8.73 -3.97 18.28
CA ASP A 201 -9.08 -5.08 19.17
C ASP A 201 -7.88 -5.96 19.57
N SER A 202 -6.68 -5.63 19.09
CA SER A 202 -5.44 -6.33 19.43
C SER A 202 -4.69 -5.69 20.60
N LEU A 203 -3.68 -6.39 21.11
CA LEU A 203 -2.74 -5.83 22.09
C LEU A 203 -1.97 -4.61 21.56
N ILE A 204 -1.85 -4.46 20.24
CA ILE A 204 -1.14 -3.34 19.59
C ILE A 204 -2.03 -2.10 19.50
N GLY A 205 -3.35 -2.22 19.66
CA GLY A 205 -4.29 -1.11 19.49
C GLY A 205 -4.02 0.09 20.39
N THR A 206 -3.56 -0.13 21.64
CA THR A 206 -3.16 0.97 22.55
C THR A 206 -1.92 1.68 22.02
N ARG A 207 -0.90 0.91 21.61
CA ARG A 207 0.36 1.43 21.09
C ARG A 207 0.15 2.17 19.77
N ALA A 208 -0.66 1.64 18.86
CA ALA A 208 -1.03 2.29 17.61
C ALA A 208 -1.68 3.66 17.85
N LYS A 209 -2.52 3.78 18.88
CA LYS A 209 -3.11 5.07 19.29
C LYS A 209 -2.07 6.01 19.90
N GLU A 210 -1.21 5.52 20.78
CA GLU A 210 -0.14 6.32 21.41
C GLU A 210 0.86 6.86 20.38
N LEU A 211 1.15 6.07 19.35
CA LEU A 211 2.00 6.44 18.23
C LEU A 211 1.29 7.24 17.16
N ASN A 212 -0.03 7.45 17.26
CA ASN A 212 -0.82 8.11 16.21
C ASN A 212 -0.60 7.46 14.83
N LEU A 213 -0.60 6.13 14.79
CA LEU A 213 -0.47 5.35 13.55
C LEU A 213 -1.72 5.51 12.70
N ASP A 214 -1.58 6.09 11.51
CA ASP A 214 -2.63 6.04 10.49
C ASP A 214 -2.46 4.75 9.69
N VAL A 215 -3.57 4.11 9.38
CA VAL A 215 -3.60 2.94 8.51
C VAL A 215 -4.40 3.40 7.31
N VAL A 216 -4.09 3.12 6.06
CA VAL A 216 -4.93 3.53 4.91
C VAL A 216 -5.15 2.36 3.96
N VAL A 217 -6.09 2.49 3.04
CA VAL A 217 -6.12 1.58 1.89
C VAL A 217 -5.13 2.11 0.87
N ASN A 218 -4.51 1.26 0.08
CA ASN A 218 -3.80 1.68 -1.13
C ASN A 218 -4.77 2.22 -2.20
N ALA A 219 -4.27 3.00 -3.16
CA ALA A 219 -5.12 3.75 -4.08
C ALA A 219 -5.85 2.85 -5.08
N PHE A 220 -5.24 1.75 -5.54
CA PHE A 220 -5.87 0.85 -6.50
C PHE A 220 -7.01 0.05 -5.84
N HIS A 221 -6.74 -0.57 -4.69
CA HIS A 221 -7.77 -1.35 -3.99
C HIS A 221 -8.77 -0.44 -3.27
N GLY A 222 -8.42 0.81 -3.00
CA GLY A 222 -9.31 1.83 -2.46
C GLY A 222 -10.63 1.94 -3.21
N PHE A 223 -10.59 2.02 -4.54
CA PHE A 223 -11.80 2.16 -5.38
C PHE A 223 -12.73 0.95 -5.37
N THR A 224 -12.25 -0.21 -4.92
CA THR A 224 -13.06 -1.42 -4.76
C THR A 224 -13.78 -1.50 -3.40
N HIS A 225 -13.55 -0.53 -2.50
CA HIS A 225 -14.35 -0.36 -1.28
C HIS A 225 -15.62 0.46 -1.54
N ASN A 226 -16.58 0.41 -0.63
CA ASN A 226 -17.76 1.29 -0.72
C ASN A 226 -17.36 2.77 -0.58
N CYS A 227 -18.17 3.69 -1.11
CA CYS A 227 -17.83 5.12 -1.14
C CYS A 227 -17.55 5.70 0.26
N LEU A 228 -18.33 5.32 1.27
CA LEU A 228 -18.11 5.78 2.65
C LEU A 228 -16.73 5.35 3.18
N CYS A 229 -16.32 4.10 2.92
CA CYS A 229 -14.99 3.61 3.25
C CYS A 229 -13.91 4.35 2.46
N GLN A 230 -14.14 4.66 1.18
CA GLN A 230 -13.20 5.43 0.37
C GLN A 230 -12.96 6.81 0.97
N LEU A 231 -14.02 7.57 1.25
CA LEU A 231 -13.90 8.90 1.85
C LEU A 231 -13.12 8.85 3.16
N GLU A 232 -13.42 7.89 4.03
CA GLU A 232 -12.72 7.80 5.31
C GLU A 232 -11.27 7.33 5.20
N ASN A 233 -10.92 6.57 4.16
CA ASN A 233 -9.74 5.72 4.22
C ASN A 233 -8.80 5.71 3.00
N HIS A 234 -9.23 6.25 1.87
CA HIS A 234 -8.45 6.31 0.63
C HIS A 234 -7.43 7.47 0.69
N PRO A 235 -6.18 7.28 0.24
CA PRO A 235 -5.09 8.26 0.37
C PRO A 235 -5.41 9.60 -0.30
N LEU A 236 -6.13 9.57 -1.42
CA LEU A 236 -6.68 10.76 -2.09
C LEU A 236 -7.39 11.76 -1.16
N TYR A 237 -8.12 11.26 -0.15
CA TYR A 237 -8.86 12.10 0.81
C TYR A 237 -8.10 12.34 2.11
N LYS A 238 -6.83 11.91 2.18
CA LYS A 238 -5.98 12.05 3.36
C LYS A 238 -4.93 13.12 3.16
N HIS A 239 -4.80 13.99 4.15
CA HIS A 239 -3.76 15.00 4.15
C HIS A 239 -2.37 14.36 4.28
N GLY A 240 -1.40 14.86 3.52
CA GLY A 240 0.01 14.44 3.60
C GLY A 240 0.42 13.26 2.72
N TYR A 241 -0.53 12.59 2.04
CA TYR A 241 -0.22 11.45 1.16
C TYR A 241 0.13 11.89 -0.28
N GLY A 242 -0.28 13.10 -0.69
CA GLY A 242 0.04 13.64 -2.02
C GLY A 242 -0.49 12.73 -3.14
N ASN A 243 0.39 12.41 -4.10
CA ASN A 243 0.08 11.51 -5.22
C ASN A 243 0.56 10.06 -4.97
N GLU A 244 0.89 9.71 -3.73
CA GLU A 244 1.35 8.37 -3.38
C GLU A 244 0.20 7.36 -3.55
N ASP A 245 0.45 6.29 -4.32
CA ASP A 245 -0.53 5.22 -4.53
C ASP A 245 -0.48 4.14 -3.44
N LEU A 246 0.65 4.04 -2.72
CA LEU A 246 0.93 3.04 -1.68
C LEU A 246 0.79 1.59 -2.19
N GLU A 247 1.05 1.37 -3.48
CA GLU A 247 1.04 0.05 -4.16
C GLU A 247 2.43 -0.58 -4.20
N THR A 248 3.32 -0.15 -3.32
CA THR A 248 4.74 -0.56 -3.33
C THR A 248 4.90 -2.07 -3.21
N CYS A 249 4.08 -2.72 -2.38
CA CYS A 249 4.15 -4.16 -2.14
C CYS A 249 3.91 -4.97 -3.41
N GLU A 250 2.95 -4.58 -4.26
CA GLU A 250 2.66 -5.29 -5.50
C GLU A 250 3.83 -5.26 -6.50
N GLN A 251 4.55 -4.14 -6.56
CA GLN A 251 5.76 -4.02 -7.38
C GLN A 251 6.88 -4.94 -6.86
N ILE A 252 7.07 -4.96 -5.53
CA ILE A 252 8.05 -5.82 -4.86
C ILE A 252 7.71 -7.29 -5.14
N PHE A 253 6.45 -7.68 -4.98
CA PHE A 253 5.99 -9.05 -5.20
C PHE A 253 6.12 -9.50 -6.64
N SER A 254 5.75 -8.64 -7.59
CA SER A 254 5.93 -8.91 -9.01
C SER A 254 7.38 -9.30 -9.34
N SER A 255 8.36 -8.63 -8.73
CA SER A 255 9.78 -8.97 -8.84
C SER A 255 10.15 -10.26 -8.09
N SER A 256 9.76 -10.37 -6.81
CA SER A 256 10.17 -11.49 -5.95
C SER A 256 9.57 -12.82 -6.37
N ASN A 257 8.45 -12.82 -7.08
CA ASN A 257 7.81 -14.03 -7.62
C ASN A 257 8.73 -14.83 -8.55
N SER A 258 9.75 -14.19 -9.15
CA SER A 258 10.79 -14.89 -9.91
C SER A 258 11.59 -15.92 -9.09
N THR A 259 11.64 -15.75 -7.76
CA THR A 259 12.34 -16.66 -6.84
C THR A 259 11.51 -17.90 -6.48
N ALA A 260 10.20 -17.90 -6.73
CA ALA A 260 9.27 -18.92 -6.22
C ALA A 260 9.69 -20.36 -6.60
N SER A 261 10.14 -20.56 -7.83
CA SER A 261 10.58 -21.88 -8.31
C SER A 261 11.87 -22.39 -7.64
N LEU A 262 12.74 -21.47 -7.20
CA LEU A 262 14.01 -21.80 -6.53
C LEU A 262 13.78 -22.16 -5.07
N ILE A 263 12.83 -21.50 -4.41
CA ILE A 263 12.66 -21.58 -2.96
C ILE A 263 11.62 -22.62 -2.52
N CYS A 264 10.69 -23.02 -3.40
CA CYS A 264 9.60 -23.95 -3.08
C CYS A 264 10.06 -25.29 -2.46
N HIS A 265 11.18 -25.83 -2.95
CA HIS A 265 11.76 -27.11 -2.50
C HIS A 265 13.06 -26.94 -1.71
N ALA A 266 13.43 -25.71 -1.36
CA ALA A 266 14.67 -25.42 -0.66
C ALA A 266 14.56 -25.77 0.83
N SER A 267 15.72 -25.94 1.51
CA SER A 267 15.77 -25.91 2.98
C SER A 267 15.35 -24.53 3.49
N HIS A 268 15.02 -24.41 4.78
CA HIS A 268 14.72 -23.09 5.39
C HIS A 268 15.86 -22.10 5.21
N PHE A 269 17.10 -22.57 5.38
CA PHE A 269 18.31 -21.78 5.19
C PHE A 269 18.35 -21.18 3.79
N HIS A 270 18.22 -22.01 2.76
CA HIS A 270 18.29 -21.55 1.37
C HIS A 270 17.06 -20.74 0.96
N TRP A 271 15.87 -21.07 1.46
CA TRP A 271 14.66 -20.27 1.24
C TRP A 271 14.86 -18.84 1.72
N LYS A 272 15.39 -18.64 2.94
CA LYS A 272 15.74 -17.31 3.46
C LYS A 272 16.86 -16.66 2.66
N GLN A 273 17.94 -17.39 2.39
CA GLN A 273 19.09 -16.88 1.67
C GLN A 273 18.72 -16.33 0.29
N PHE A 274 17.88 -17.02 -0.47
CA PHE A 274 17.48 -16.56 -1.80
C PHE A 274 16.58 -15.32 -1.74
N LEU A 275 15.67 -15.25 -0.77
CA LEU A 275 14.83 -14.07 -0.57
C LEU A 275 15.66 -12.88 -0.09
N ASP A 276 16.57 -13.08 0.86
CA ASP A 276 17.48 -12.06 1.38
C ASP A 276 18.36 -11.48 0.26
N LEU A 277 18.99 -12.33 -0.55
CA LEU A 277 19.77 -11.90 -1.72
C LEU A 277 18.91 -11.15 -2.76
N HIS A 278 17.66 -11.54 -2.94
CA HIS A 278 16.76 -10.85 -3.87
C HIS A 278 16.42 -9.45 -3.37
N PHE A 279 16.07 -9.31 -2.09
CA PHE A 279 15.67 -8.03 -1.50
C PHE A 279 16.86 -7.09 -1.28
N ASP A 280 18.04 -7.61 -0.96
CA ASP A 280 19.29 -6.81 -0.95
C ASP A 280 19.56 -6.20 -2.32
N GLN A 281 19.47 -7.00 -3.39
CA GLN A 281 19.65 -6.48 -4.75
C GLN A 281 18.53 -5.51 -5.16
N TRP A 282 17.28 -5.77 -4.75
CA TRP A 282 16.16 -4.87 -4.99
C TRP A 282 16.37 -3.50 -4.33
N ASP A 283 16.77 -3.48 -3.06
CA ASP A 283 17.04 -2.24 -2.33
C ASP A 283 18.23 -1.48 -2.93
N ILE A 284 19.28 -2.19 -3.37
CA ILE A 284 20.38 -1.57 -4.13
C ILE A 284 19.86 -0.93 -5.43
N ASP A 285 19.03 -1.64 -6.19
CA ASP A 285 18.42 -1.10 -7.41
C ASP A 285 17.57 0.14 -7.09
N LYS A 286 16.76 0.12 -6.01
CA LYS A 286 15.93 1.25 -5.58
C LYS A 286 16.75 2.45 -5.10
N TYR A 287 17.85 2.21 -4.40
CA TYR A 287 18.79 3.26 -4.02
C TYR A 287 19.36 3.99 -5.23
N LEU A 288 19.66 3.27 -6.31
CA LEU A 288 20.14 3.89 -7.54
C LEU A 288 19.02 4.70 -8.24
N GLU A 289 17.77 4.23 -8.17
CA GLU A 289 16.60 4.89 -8.75
C GLU A 289 16.17 6.18 -8.02
N LEU A 290 16.48 6.33 -6.72
CA LEU A 290 16.15 7.54 -5.94
C LEU A 290 16.62 8.86 -6.58
N THR A 291 17.70 8.81 -7.36
CA THR A 291 18.28 9.99 -8.02
C THR A 291 17.45 10.54 -9.20
N LEU A 292 16.44 9.79 -9.65
CA LEU A 292 15.63 10.10 -10.84
C LEU A 292 14.21 10.57 -10.54
N HIS A 293 13.83 10.68 -9.26
CA HIS A 293 12.49 11.13 -8.87
C HIS A 293 12.37 12.65 -9.06
N ILE A 294 12.16 13.06 -10.31
CA ILE A 294 11.76 14.42 -10.66
C ILE A 294 10.35 14.59 -10.13
N ILE A 295 10.20 15.43 -9.10
CA ILE A 295 8.90 15.98 -8.70
C ILE A 295 8.41 16.80 -9.89
N CYS A 296 7.62 16.18 -10.77
CA CYS A 296 6.87 16.92 -11.78
C CYS A 296 5.79 17.70 -11.04
N ASN A 297 6.13 18.93 -10.66
CA ASN A 297 5.18 19.84 -10.08
C ASN A 297 4.24 20.35 -11.18
N ASN A 298 3.04 19.76 -11.29
CA ASN A 298 1.99 20.21 -12.22
C ASN A 298 1.27 21.48 -11.70
N SER A 299 1.96 22.33 -10.92
CA SER A 299 1.36 23.48 -10.25
C SER A 299 0.76 24.48 -11.23
N VAL A 300 1.37 24.65 -12.41
CA VAL A 300 0.90 25.58 -13.44
C VAL A 300 -0.41 25.12 -14.06
N GLU A 301 -0.55 23.83 -14.33
CA GLU A 301 -1.76 23.20 -14.87
C GLU A 301 -2.89 23.25 -13.83
N LEU A 302 -2.56 23.01 -12.56
CA LEU A 302 -3.51 23.07 -11.46
C LEU A 302 -4.03 24.50 -11.25
N GLU A 303 -3.16 25.51 -11.26
CA GLU A 303 -3.57 26.92 -11.18
C GLU A 303 -4.49 27.35 -12.33
N LYS A 304 -4.20 26.91 -13.57
CA LYS A 304 -5.05 27.16 -14.73
C LYS A 304 -6.43 26.49 -14.57
N PHE A 305 -6.47 25.28 -14.04
CA PHE A 305 -7.72 24.56 -13.78
C PHE A 305 -8.56 25.27 -12.72
N ASN A 306 -7.96 25.61 -11.58
CA ASN A 306 -8.60 26.32 -10.48
C ASN A 306 -9.16 27.68 -10.94
N THR A 307 -8.37 28.45 -11.69
CA THR A 307 -8.81 29.76 -12.22
C THR A 307 -9.96 29.61 -13.22
N SER A 308 -9.92 28.63 -14.12
CA SER A 308 -10.95 28.47 -15.15
C SER A 308 -12.29 27.98 -14.60
N HIS A 309 -12.28 27.22 -13.51
CA HIS A 309 -13.48 26.69 -12.87
C HIS A 309 -13.93 27.49 -11.64
N SER A 310 -13.16 28.52 -11.24
CA SER A 310 -13.39 29.29 -10.01
C SER A 310 -13.45 28.38 -8.76
N ILE A 311 -12.55 27.39 -8.72
CA ILE A 311 -12.40 26.42 -7.62
C ILE A 311 -11.14 26.79 -6.83
N ALA A 312 -11.23 26.74 -5.52
CA ALA A 312 -10.14 26.90 -4.59
C ALA A 312 -9.93 25.63 -3.75
N ASP A 313 -8.76 25.46 -3.15
CA ASP A 313 -8.40 24.21 -2.48
C ASP A 313 -9.37 23.83 -1.34
N HIS A 314 -9.91 24.83 -0.63
CA HIS A 314 -10.90 24.64 0.43
C HIS A 314 -12.25 24.07 -0.07
N ASP A 315 -12.57 24.20 -1.36
CA ASP A 315 -13.79 23.62 -1.93
C ASP A 315 -13.70 22.10 -1.91
N PHE A 316 -12.54 21.52 -2.21
CA PHE A 316 -12.33 20.06 -2.16
C PHE A 316 -12.48 19.51 -0.74
N GLU A 317 -11.93 20.21 0.26
CA GLU A 317 -12.10 19.85 1.67
C GLU A 317 -13.57 19.92 2.09
N THR A 318 -14.29 20.94 1.62
CA THR A 318 -15.71 21.13 1.91
C THR A 318 -16.55 20.02 1.28
N TRP A 319 -16.38 19.75 -0.01
CA TRP A 319 -17.11 18.69 -0.72
C TRP A 319 -16.87 17.31 -0.09
N HIS A 320 -15.64 17.04 0.32
CA HIS A 320 -15.30 15.81 1.02
C HIS A 320 -16.10 15.65 2.33
N GLN A 321 -16.17 16.71 3.15
CA GLN A 321 -16.95 16.69 4.39
C GLN A 321 -18.47 16.60 4.15
N GLU A 322 -18.98 17.33 3.14
CA GLU A 322 -20.38 17.30 2.76
C GLU A 322 -20.81 15.89 2.30
N GLU A 323 -20.00 15.24 1.45
CA GLU A 323 -20.27 13.89 0.98
C GLU A 323 -20.22 12.87 2.12
N LEU A 324 -19.21 12.97 3.00
CA LEU A 324 -19.09 12.11 4.17
C LEU A 324 -20.32 12.24 5.09
N GLN A 325 -20.73 13.48 5.40
CA GLN A 325 -21.89 13.75 6.23
C GLN A 325 -23.19 13.24 5.58
N TYR A 326 -23.34 13.43 4.27
CA TYR A 326 -24.47 12.92 3.51
C TYR A 326 -24.56 11.39 3.62
N LEU A 327 -23.47 10.66 3.33
CA LEU A 327 -23.46 9.20 3.38
C LEU A 327 -23.65 8.64 4.79
N GLN A 328 -23.14 9.31 5.83
CA GLN A 328 -23.34 8.90 7.22
C GLN A 328 -24.79 9.08 7.71
N THR A 329 -25.50 10.07 7.18
CA THR A 329 -26.89 10.36 7.56
C THR A 329 -27.93 9.64 6.69
N CYS A 330 -27.51 9.06 5.58
CA CYS A 330 -28.39 8.33 4.68
C CYS A 330 -28.69 6.93 5.26
N GLU A 331 -29.75 6.81 6.05
CA GLU A 331 -30.16 5.52 6.65
C GLU A 331 -30.64 4.48 5.61
N SER A 332 -31.04 4.93 4.41
CA SER A 332 -31.38 4.06 3.27
C SER A 332 -31.46 4.84 1.95
N GLU A 333 -31.31 4.16 0.81
CA GLU A 333 -31.67 4.74 -0.50
C GLU A 333 -33.11 5.26 -0.48
N SER A 334 -33.35 6.43 -1.07
CA SER A 334 -34.72 6.94 -1.17
C SER A 334 -35.60 5.95 -1.96
N ASP A 335 -36.86 5.83 -1.57
CA ASP A 335 -37.82 4.95 -2.27
C ASP A 335 -37.90 5.28 -3.77
N SER A 336 -37.72 6.55 -4.17
CA SER A 336 -37.72 6.92 -5.59
C SER A 336 -36.49 6.42 -6.34
N THR A 337 -35.30 6.45 -5.71
CA THR A 337 -34.06 5.96 -6.33
C THR A 337 -34.12 4.46 -6.52
N THR A 338 -34.55 3.74 -5.47
CA THR A 338 -34.76 2.29 -5.51
C THR A 338 -35.75 1.89 -6.60
N THR A 339 -36.82 2.67 -6.77
CA THR A 339 -37.85 2.44 -7.80
C THR A 339 -37.30 2.68 -9.22
N ALA A 340 -36.49 3.72 -9.41
CA ALA A 340 -35.86 4.03 -10.69
C ALA A 340 -34.83 2.95 -11.10
N VAL A 341 -33.99 2.49 -10.17
CA VAL A 341 -33.02 1.40 -10.40
C VAL A 341 -33.76 0.12 -10.77
N LYS A 342 -34.77 -0.29 -9.98
CA LYS A 342 -35.60 -1.47 -10.28
C LYS A 342 -36.31 -1.36 -11.63
N TYR A 343 -36.72 -0.16 -12.03
CA TYR A 343 -37.33 0.08 -13.34
C TYR A 343 -36.33 -0.14 -14.47
N VAL A 344 -35.10 0.37 -14.35
CA VAL A 344 -34.01 0.16 -15.32
C VAL A 344 -33.61 -1.32 -15.39
N GLU A 345 -33.41 -1.98 -14.25
CA GLU A 345 -33.12 -3.42 -14.19
C GLU A 345 -34.24 -4.28 -14.82
N SER A 346 -35.49 -3.81 -14.72
CA SER A 346 -36.64 -4.48 -15.34
C SER A 346 -36.68 -4.25 -16.85
N LEU A 347 -36.23 -3.09 -17.34
CA LEU A 347 -36.09 -2.80 -18.77
C LEU A 347 -34.96 -3.60 -19.42
N GLU A 348 -33.84 -3.85 -18.73
CA GLU A 348 -32.73 -4.66 -19.24
C GLU A 348 -33.06 -6.16 -19.38
N LYS A 349 -34.14 -6.62 -18.72
CA LYS A 349 -34.61 -8.01 -18.77
C LYS A 349 -35.65 -8.27 -19.87
N LEU A 350 -36.09 -7.23 -20.58
CA LEU A 350 -36.97 -7.31 -21.76
C LEU A 350 -36.13 -7.36 -23.04
#